data_AF-A0A553UE64-F1
#
_entry.id   AF-A0A553UE64-F1
#
_cell.length_a   1.000
_cell.length_b   1.000
_cell.length_c   1.000
_cell.angle_alpha   90.00
_cell.angle_beta   90.00
_cell.angle_gamma   90.00
#
_symmetry.space_group_name_H-M   'P 1'
#
loop_
_entity.id
_entity.type
_entity.pdbx_description
1 polymer ?
#
loop_
_entity_poly.entity_id
_entity_poly.type
_entity_poly.pdbx_seq_one_letter_code
_entity_poly.pdbx_strand_id
1 'polypeptide(L)' 'MAILERKTQVVKIDRFYPSSKICSSCGALKEDLSLKDRVFHYPSCGFSLDRDLNASIN' A
#
# COMPACT_ATOMS: atom_id res chain seq x y z
N MET A 1 20.12 -11.43 -10.78
CA MET A 1 19.37 -10.16 -10.78
C MET A 1 18.42 -10.15 -11.98
N ALA A 2 17.39 -11.01 -11.96
CA ALA A 2 16.58 -11.35 -13.14
C ALA A 2 15.26 -10.55 -13.27
N ILE A 3 15.11 -9.46 -12.51
CA ILE A 3 13.91 -8.60 -12.60
C ILE A 3 13.98 -7.69 -13.85
N LEU A 4 15.17 -7.54 -14.46
CA LEU A 4 15.46 -6.62 -15.57
C LEU A 4 15.36 -7.26 -16.97
N GLU A 5 14.97 -8.54 -17.09
CA GLU A 5 14.92 -9.26 -18.37
C GLU A 5 13.74 -8.83 -19.26
N ARG A 6 12.76 -8.12 -18.70
CA ARG A 6 11.63 -7.52 -19.44
C ARG A 6 11.90 -6.02 -19.63
N LYS A 7 11.53 -5.45 -20.78
CA LYS A 7 11.52 -3.98 -21.03
C LYS A 7 10.43 -3.31 -20.17
N THR A 8 10.62 -3.34 -18.84
CA THR A 8 9.73 -2.75 -17.86
C THR A 8 10.54 -1.80 -17.00
N GLN A 9 10.03 -0.60 -16.76
CA GLN A 9 10.66 0.35 -15.86
C GLN A 9 10.40 -0.07 -14.41
N VAL A 10 11.47 -0.25 -13.64
CA VAL A 10 11.40 -0.57 -12.21
C VAL A 10 12.02 0.60 -11.45
N VAL A 11 11.27 1.15 -10.50
CA VAL A 11 11.74 2.21 -9.61
C VAL A 11 11.88 1.64 -8.20
N LYS A 12 13.01 1.87 -7.56
CA LYS A 12 13.24 1.46 -6.18
C LYS A 12 12.70 2.52 -5.23
N ILE A 13 11.80 2.13 -4.34
CA ILE A 13 11.30 2.96 -3.23
C ILE A 13 12.04 2.66 -1.93
N ASP A 14 11.85 3.50 -0.92
CA ASP A 14 12.43 3.28 0.41
C ASP A 14 11.92 1.98 1.05
N ARG A 15 12.79 1.32 1.83
CA ARG A 15 12.48 0.03 2.48
C ARG A 15 11.33 0.14 3.48
N PHE A 16 11.17 1.28 4.14
CA PHE A 16 10.18 1.51 5.18
C PHE A 16 9.02 2.41 4.72
N TYR A 17 8.83 2.52 3.40
CA TYR A 17 7.68 3.22 2.85
C TYR A 17 6.37 2.58 3.36
N PRO A 18 5.46 3.33 4.01
CA PRO A 18 4.32 2.78 4.72
C PRO A 18 3.14 2.47 3.78
N SER A 19 3.37 1.79 2.66
CA SER A 19 2.37 1.55 1.61
C SER A 19 1.08 0.88 2.12
N SER A 20 1.20 -0.03 3.08
CA SER A 20 0.03 -0.70 3.69
C SER A 20 -0.80 0.19 4.61
N LYS A 21 -0.22 1.28 5.14
CA LYS A 21 -0.88 2.22 6.06
C LYS A 21 -1.39 3.48 5.36
N ILE A 22 -0.93 3.78 4.15
CA ILE A 22 -1.44 4.90 3.36
C ILE A 22 -2.75 4.47 2.69
N CYS A 23 -3.78 5.30 2.72
CA CYS A 23 -4.99 5.06 1.95
C CYS A 23 -4.71 5.31 0.46
N SER A 24 -4.82 4.30 -0.39
CA SER A 24 -4.58 4.48 -1.83
C SER A 24 -5.62 5.36 -2.53
N SER A 25 -6.76 5.63 -1.89
CA SER A 25 -7.79 6.53 -2.42
C SER A 25 -7.58 8.01 -2.07
N CYS A 26 -7.07 8.33 -0.88
CA CYS A 26 -6.96 9.73 -0.42
C CYS A 26 -5.58 10.14 0.10
N GLY A 27 -4.62 9.22 0.16
CA GLY A 27 -3.24 9.47 0.60
C GLY A 27 -3.05 9.61 2.12
N ALA A 28 -4.12 9.52 2.91
CA ALA A 28 -4.02 9.69 4.36
C ALA A 28 -3.35 8.47 5.04
N LEU A 29 -2.56 8.74 6.08
CA LEU A 29 -1.89 7.70 6.86
C LEU A 29 -2.80 7.17 7.97
N LYS A 30 -2.95 5.85 8.04
CA LYS A 30 -3.64 5.12 9.11
C LYS A 30 -2.60 4.53 10.08
N GLU A 31 -2.35 5.19 11.20
CA GLU A 31 -1.28 4.79 12.13
C GLU A 31 -1.58 3.49 12.88
N ASP A 32 -2.86 3.27 13.20
CA ASP A 32 -3.41 2.20 14.04
C ASP A 32 -3.69 0.88 13.29
N LEU A 33 -3.15 0.71 12.08
CA LEU A 33 -3.30 -0.53 11.32
C LEU A 33 -2.32 -1.61 11.81
N SER A 34 -2.85 -2.77 12.20
CA SER A 34 -2.11 -3.94 12.65
C SER A 34 -1.99 -5.00 11.54
N LEU A 35 -1.08 -5.96 11.71
CA LEU A 35 -0.95 -7.09 10.77
C LEU A 35 -2.14 -8.06 10.80
N LYS A 36 -2.93 -8.05 11.87
CA LYS A 36 -4.14 -8.88 11.98
C LYS A 36 -5.29 -8.30 11.17
N ASP A 37 -5.23 -7.00 10.86
CA ASP A 37 -6.22 -6.33 10.03
C ASP A 37 -6.02 -6.74 8.57
N ARG A 38 -6.88 -7.63 8.09
CA ARG A 38 -6.89 -8.08 6.69
C ARG A 38 -7.58 -7.08 5.77
N VAL A 39 -8.46 -6.24 6.32
CA VAL A 39 -9.19 -5.19 5.59
C VAL A 39 -8.65 -3.84 6.01
N PHE A 40 -8.22 -3.05 5.03
CA PHE A 40 -7.95 -1.63 5.21
C PHE A 40 -9.27 -0.87 5.09
N HIS A 41 -9.68 -0.18 6.15
CA HIS A 41 -10.81 0.74 6.14
C HIS A 41 -10.37 2.11 6.64
N TYR A 42 -10.74 3.17 5.92
CA TYR A 42 -10.47 4.55 6.32
C TYR A 42 -11.76 5.37 6.39
N PRO A 43 -12.24 5.72 7.60
CA PRO A 43 -13.57 6.31 7.79
C PRO A 43 -13.78 7.65 7.09
N SER A 44 -12.76 8.50 7.00
CA SER A 44 -12.94 9.88 6.50
C SER A 44 -13.19 9.95 4.99
N CYS A 45 -12.73 8.98 4.21
CA CYS A 45 -13.03 8.87 2.77
C CYS A 45 -13.96 7.69 2.46
N GLY A 46 -14.34 6.88 3.46
CA GLY A 46 -15.20 5.70 3.28
C GLY A 46 -14.55 4.53 2.55
N PHE A 47 -13.24 4.60 2.27
CA PHE A 47 -12.54 3.58 1.50
C PHE A 47 -12.39 2.28 2.28
N SER A 48 -12.58 1.14 1.60
CA SER A 48 -12.46 -0.20 2.18
C SER A 48 -11.99 -1.21 1.15
N LEU A 49 -10.91 -1.95 1.42
CA LEU A 49 -10.41 -3.07 0.60
C LEU A 49 -9.51 -4.01 1.40
N ASP A 50 -9.05 -5.09 0.77
CA ASP A 50 -7.97 -5.92 1.31
C ASP A 50 -6.68 -5.12 1.54
N ARG A 51 -6.05 -5.29 2.70
CA ARG A 51 -4.86 -4.53 3.11
C ARG A 51 -3.68 -4.71 2.16
N ASP A 52 -3.47 -5.91 1.62
CA ASP A 52 -2.34 -6.20 0.73
C ASP A 52 -2.60 -5.61 -0.66
N LEU A 53 -3.87 -5.57 -1.11
CA LEU A 53 -4.25 -4.84 -2.33
C LEU A 53 -4.08 -3.32 -2.16
N ASN A 54 -4.43 -2.75 -1.00
CA ASN A 54 -4.15 -1.33 -0.70
C ASN A 54 -2.65 -1.04 -0.79
N ALA A 55 -1.83 -1.91 -0.20
CA ALA A 55 -0.39 -1.78 -0.15
C ALA A 55 0.31 -1.89 -1.51
N SER A 56 -0.30 -2.56 -2.48
CA SER A 56 0.26 -2.77 -3.82
C SER A 56 -0.14 -1.67 -4.82
N ILE A 57 -1.18 -0.90 -4.52
CA ILE A 57 -1.57 0.29 -5.28
C ILE A 57 -0.68 1.50 -4.89
N ASN A 58 -0.27 1.59 -3.62
CA ASN A 58 0.59 2.65 -3.08
C ASN A 58 2.08 2.44 -3.38
#